data_AF-A0AA43JPE5-F1
#
_entry.id   AF-A0AA43JPE5-F1
#
_cell.length_a   1.000
_cell.length_b   1.000
_cell.length_c   1.000
_cell.angle_alpha   90.00
_cell.angle_beta   90.00
_cell.angle_gamma   90.00
#
_symmetry.space_group_name_H-M   'P 1'
#
loop_
_entity.id
_entity.type
_entity.pdbx_description
1 polymer ?
#
loop_
_entity_poly.entity_id
_entity_poly.type
_entity_poly.pdbx_seq_one_letter_code
_entity_poly.pdbx_strand_id
1 'polypeptide(L)'
;MAWKPEESELARVRGARILLVDDTSIYHMVAMGIMRSWEVHLTFAFDGREALAKLSERDFDIILMDIEMPGMDGCQATTAIRQSDNFKTTPIIAMTSHLSTLSHRRFMSIGMDDFLSKPLDPKQVLRTLAKWIQNPDPQGTGKAAIPTNAKEESASYMLPGAIAGVDLKEGLARCTGNTGFYARLLKEFRLEYGDAGIRLGELIAAGEVEVARRLAHTIKGVAGNLGMVDLASTASELENSIKKQINISASLANTQRAMDILNQGLDALDQDVSAPESAAENRDLKKAMALTGQLKAMLARGDFRSSDVAFQLHNALGGEHADSAMAMKQATDRFEFDKALALLAELERALKA
;
A
#
# COMPACT_ATOMS: atom_id res chain seq x y z
N MET A 1 -3.62 25.99 -0.12
CA MET A 1 -3.63 25.54 1.29
C MET A 1 -3.85 24.05 1.29
N ALA A 2 -3.03 23.29 2.03
CA ALA A 2 -3.32 21.88 2.28
C ALA A 2 -4.64 21.78 3.07
N TRP A 3 -5.52 20.85 2.67
CA TRP A 3 -6.75 20.58 3.40
C TRP A 3 -6.42 20.18 4.85
N LYS A 4 -7.21 20.68 5.81
CA LYS A 4 -7.10 20.31 7.22
C LYS A 4 -8.44 19.72 7.68
N PRO A 5 -8.42 18.59 8.41
CA PRO A 5 -9.62 17.99 8.97
C PRO A 5 -10.23 18.88 10.05
N GLU A 6 -11.55 18.84 10.20
CA GLU A 6 -12.25 19.52 11.30
C GLU A 6 -12.12 18.69 12.59
N GLU A 7 -11.90 19.33 13.74
CA GLU A 7 -11.74 18.62 15.04
C GLU A 7 -12.99 17.81 15.40
N SER A 8 -14.17 18.26 14.99
CA SER A 8 -15.45 17.55 15.18
C SER A 8 -15.51 16.20 14.45
N GLU A 9 -14.90 16.10 13.26
CA GLU A 9 -14.79 14.85 12.50
C GLU A 9 -13.69 13.96 13.08
N LEU A 10 -12.54 14.53 13.45
CA LEU A 10 -11.43 13.80 14.08
C LEU A 10 -11.86 13.16 15.41
N ALA A 11 -12.58 13.90 16.24
CA ALA A 11 -13.07 13.40 17.52
C ALA A 11 -13.98 12.17 17.39
N ARG A 12 -14.67 12.00 16.24
CA ARG A 12 -15.54 10.84 15.97
C ARG A 12 -14.78 9.59 15.57
N VAL A 13 -13.55 9.72 15.06
CA VAL A 13 -12.75 8.59 14.58
C VAL A 13 -11.60 8.23 15.50
N ARG A 14 -11.15 9.16 16.37
CA ARG A 14 -10.06 8.94 17.33
C ARG A 14 -10.31 7.67 18.15
N GLY A 15 -9.32 6.77 18.18
CA GLY A 15 -9.38 5.48 18.87
C GLY A 15 -10.07 4.35 18.10
N ALA A 16 -10.66 4.61 16.93
CA ALA A 16 -11.35 3.58 16.16
C ALA A 16 -10.39 2.53 15.60
N ARG A 17 -10.84 1.27 15.61
CA ARG A 17 -10.16 0.11 15.02
C ARG A 17 -10.70 -0.12 13.62
N ILE A 18 -9.83 0.06 12.63
CA ILE A 18 -10.16 -0.03 11.21
C ILE A 18 -9.41 -1.25 10.64
N LEU A 19 -10.17 -2.16 10.04
CA LEU A 19 -9.60 -3.22 9.20
C LEU A 19 -9.56 -2.71 7.75
N LEU A 20 -8.37 -2.53 7.20
CA LEU A 20 -8.16 -2.19 5.80
C LEU A 20 -7.77 -3.46 5.03
N VAL A 21 -8.53 -3.78 3.99
CA VAL A 21 -8.34 -5.00 3.18
C VAL A 21 -8.06 -4.60 1.75
N ASP A 22 -6.83 -4.82 1.30
CA ASP A 22 -6.35 -4.50 -0.05
C ASP A 22 -5.14 -5.40 -0.37
N ASP A 23 -5.07 -5.95 -1.57
CA ASP A 23 -3.99 -6.88 -1.94
C ASP A 23 -2.65 -6.18 -2.23
N THR A 24 -2.65 -4.86 -2.28
CA THR A 24 -1.53 -4.05 -2.72
C THR A 24 -0.96 -3.22 -1.55
N SER A 25 0.30 -3.48 -1.19
CA SER A 25 1.00 -2.86 -0.04
C SER A 25 1.01 -1.32 -0.09
N ILE A 26 1.16 -0.74 -1.29
CA ILE A 26 1.18 0.71 -1.48
C ILE A 26 -0.14 1.35 -1.04
N TYR A 27 -1.28 0.67 -1.17
CA TYR A 27 -2.55 1.20 -0.66
C TYR A 27 -2.59 1.23 0.86
N HIS A 28 -2.07 0.20 1.53
CA HIS A 28 -1.89 0.20 2.98
C HIS A 28 -1.01 1.38 3.41
N MET A 29 0.09 1.64 2.69
CA MET A 29 0.95 2.79 2.95
C MET A 29 0.19 4.11 2.76
N VAL A 30 -0.49 4.31 1.63
CA VAL A 30 -1.27 5.54 1.37
C VAL A 30 -2.31 5.76 2.47
N ALA A 31 -3.07 4.73 2.85
CA ALA A 31 -4.04 4.83 3.94
C ALA A 31 -3.39 5.16 5.28
N MET A 32 -2.23 4.58 5.60
CA MET A 32 -1.45 4.98 6.77
C MET A 32 -1.09 6.47 6.71
N GLY A 33 -0.56 6.95 5.58
CA GLY A 33 -0.19 8.35 5.40
C GLY A 33 -1.37 9.30 5.62
N ILE A 34 -2.55 8.92 5.12
CA ILE A 34 -3.80 9.67 5.28
C ILE A 34 -4.27 9.69 6.73
N MET A 35 -4.34 8.52 7.38
CA MET A 35 -5.01 8.35 8.68
C MET A 35 -4.09 8.52 9.89
N ARG A 36 -2.78 8.68 9.67
CA ARG A 36 -1.79 8.76 10.76
C ARG A 36 -2.08 9.82 11.80
N SER A 37 -2.52 11.01 11.37
CA SER A 37 -2.79 12.13 12.26
C SER A 37 -4.16 12.04 12.94
N TRP A 38 -4.94 10.99 12.65
CA TRP A 38 -6.31 10.84 13.14
C TRP A 38 -6.42 9.95 14.37
N GLU A 39 -5.29 9.46 14.90
CA GLU A 39 -5.22 8.66 16.13
C GLU A 39 -6.11 7.40 16.07
N VAL A 40 -6.16 6.75 14.90
CA VAL A 40 -6.88 5.49 14.66
C VAL A 40 -5.93 4.28 14.76
N HIS A 41 -6.49 3.10 14.97
CA HIS A 41 -5.79 1.82 14.91
C HIS A 41 -6.05 1.14 13.57
N LEU A 42 -5.04 1.08 12.70
CA LEU A 42 -5.13 0.34 11.44
C LEU A 42 -4.64 -1.09 11.60
N THR A 43 -5.42 -2.03 11.09
CA THR A 43 -5.00 -3.41 10.86
C THR A 43 -5.15 -3.70 9.37
N PHE A 44 -4.13 -4.28 8.75
CA PHE A 44 -4.12 -4.60 7.32
C PHE A 44 -4.44 -6.07 7.07
N ALA A 45 -5.10 -6.38 5.98
CA ALA A 45 -5.24 -7.73 5.43
C ALA A 45 -5.05 -7.67 3.90
N PHE A 46 -4.37 -8.66 3.34
CA PHE A 46 -4.02 -8.68 1.91
C PHE A 46 -5.01 -9.45 1.04
N ASP A 47 -5.99 -10.12 1.64
CA ASP A 47 -7.09 -10.75 0.92
C ASP A 47 -8.32 -10.96 1.84
N GLY A 48 -9.42 -11.42 1.27
CA GLY A 48 -10.65 -11.69 2.01
C GLY A 48 -10.53 -12.78 3.09
N ARG A 49 -9.63 -13.76 2.94
CA ARG A 49 -9.43 -14.83 3.92
C ARG A 49 -8.66 -14.32 5.13
N GLU A 50 -7.62 -13.54 4.90
CA GLU A 50 -6.87 -12.86 5.95
C GLU A 50 -7.79 -11.89 6.72
N ALA A 51 -8.68 -11.18 6.02
CA ALA A 51 -9.68 -10.33 6.67
C ALA A 51 -10.59 -11.14 7.62
N LEU A 52 -11.10 -12.29 7.18
CA LEU A 52 -11.91 -13.19 8.01
C LEU A 52 -11.13 -13.73 9.22
N ALA A 53 -9.87 -14.10 9.03
CA ALA A 53 -9.01 -14.56 10.12
C ALA A 53 -8.83 -13.46 11.18
N LYS A 54 -8.53 -12.21 10.76
CA LYS A 54 -8.35 -11.09 11.70
C LYS A 54 -9.64 -10.72 12.42
N LEU A 55 -10.78 -10.78 11.73
CA LEU A 55 -12.09 -10.58 12.35
C LEU A 55 -12.35 -11.63 13.45
N SER A 56 -11.89 -12.86 13.29
CA SER A 56 -12.04 -13.89 14.33
C SER A 56 -11.19 -13.65 15.59
N GLU A 57 -10.13 -12.84 15.49
CA GLU A 57 -9.21 -12.56 16.59
C GLU A 57 -9.62 -11.34 17.43
N ARG A 58 -10.25 -10.34 16.80
CA ARG A 58 -10.59 -9.06 17.43
C ARG A 58 -11.74 -8.35 16.71
N ASP A 59 -12.45 -7.52 17.44
CA ASP A 59 -13.49 -6.65 16.87
C ASP A 59 -12.89 -5.44 16.16
N PHE A 60 -13.61 -4.97 15.14
CA PHE A 60 -13.34 -3.75 14.39
C PHE A 60 -14.58 -2.87 14.36
N ASP A 61 -14.35 -1.57 14.37
CA ASP A 61 -15.43 -0.57 14.35
C ASP A 61 -15.88 -0.27 12.90
N ILE A 62 -15.01 -0.55 11.92
CA ILE A 62 -15.30 -0.41 10.49
C ILE A 62 -14.30 -1.22 9.65
N ILE A 63 -14.75 -1.69 8.49
CA ILE A 63 -13.94 -2.40 7.50
C ILE A 63 -13.91 -1.57 6.21
N LEU A 64 -12.72 -1.29 5.71
CA LEU A 64 -12.50 -0.73 4.37
C LEU A 64 -12.06 -1.88 3.46
N MET A 65 -12.90 -2.25 2.50
CA MET A 65 -12.75 -3.49 1.73
C MET A 65 -12.56 -3.20 0.25
N ASP A 66 -11.40 -3.57 -0.30
CA ASP A 66 -11.22 -3.55 -1.75
C ASP A 66 -12.13 -4.58 -2.43
N ILE A 67 -12.69 -4.19 -3.58
CA ILE A 67 -13.58 -5.05 -4.35
C ILE A 67 -12.79 -6.05 -5.21
N GLU A 68 -11.68 -5.61 -5.82
CA GLU A 68 -10.96 -6.38 -6.83
C GLU A 68 -9.67 -6.98 -6.26
N MET A 69 -9.81 -8.07 -5.49
CA MET A 69 -8.66 -8.83 -4.96
C MET A 69 -8.57 -10.24 -5.59
N PRO A 70 -7.37 -10.81 -5.75
CA PRO A 70 -7.19 -12.19 -6.18
C PRO A 70 -7.69 -13.18 -5.12
N GLY A 71 -8.14 -14.35 -5.57
CA GLY A 71 -8.64 -15.39 -4.67
C GLY A 71 -10.02 -15.08 -4.13
N MET A 72 -10.11 -14.64 -2.86
CA MET A 72 -11.38 -14.23 -2.24
C MET A 72 -11.56 -12.73 -2.42
N ASP A 73 -12.43 -12.35 -3.34
CA ASP A 73 -12.71 -10.94 -3.64
C ASP A 73 -13.51 -10.26 -2.50
N GLY A 74 -13.61 -8.93 -2.54
CA GLY A 74 -14.32 -8.17 -1.50
C GLY A 74 -15.81 -8.47 -1.39
N CYS A 75 -16.46 -8.90 -2.49
CA CYS A 75 -17.87 -9.28 -2.49
C CYS A 75 -18.07 -10.64 -1.78
N GLN A 76 -17.20 -11.60 -2.05
CA GLN A 76 -17.17 -12.91 -1.39
C GLN A 76 -16.84 -12.77 0.10
N ALA A 77 -15.82 -11.96 0.43
CA ALA A 77 -15.46 -11.64 1.80
C ALA A 77 -16.63 -11.00 2.55
N THR A 78 -17.28 -9.99 1.97
CA THR A 78 -18.46 -9.34 2.55
C THR A 78 -19.60 -10.32 2.80
N THR A 79 -19.89 -11.19 1.84
CA THR A 79 -20.92 -12.22 2.00
C THR A 79 -20.61 -13.14 3.18
N ALA A 80 -19.36 -13.59 3.31
CA ALA A 80 -18.92 -14.42 4.43
C ALA A 80 -18.98 -13.67 5.77
N ILE A 81 -18.58 -12.40 5.82
CA ILE A 81 -18.66 -11.56 7.02
C ILE A 81 -20.12 -11.40 7.46
N ARG A 82 -21.05 -11.17 6.53
CA ARG A 82 -22.48 -11.01 6.83
C ARG A 82 -23.18 -12.30 7.25
N GLN A 83 -22.58 -13.46 6.99
CA GLN A 83 -23.07 -14.75 7.52
C GLN A 83 -22.66 -14.97 8.99
N SER A 84 -21.70 -14.21 9.52
CA SER A 84 -21.31 -14.26 10.92
C SER A 84 -22.19 -13.33 11.76
N ASP A 85 -22.82 -13.87 12.81
CA ASP A 85 -23.66 -13.07 13.73
C ASP A 85 -22.85 -11.99 14.46
N ASN A 86 -21.56 -12.20 14.67
CA ASN A 86 -20.68 -11.27 15.40
C ASN A 86 -20.35 -10.00 14.59
N PHE A 87 -20.43 -10.04 13.25
CA PHE A 87 -20.01 -8.93 12.38
C PHE A 87 -21.14 -8.41 11.48
N LYS A 88 -22.38 -8.84 11.75
CA LYS A 88 -23.54 -8.53 10.93
C LYS A 88 -23.81 -7.03 10.82
N THR A 89 -23.46 -6.26 11.86
CA THR A 89 -23.68 -4.81 11.94
C THR A 89 -22.39 -3.99 11.76
N THR A 90 -21.23 -4.62 11.63
CA THR A 90 -19.96 -3.90 11.42
C THR A 90 -20.01 -3.20 10.06
N PRO A 91 -19.84 -1.87 9.98
CA PRO A 91 -19.85 -1.16 8.71
C PRO A 91 -18.76 -1.68 7.75
N ILE A 92 -19.15 -1.99 6.51
CA ILE A 92 -18.24 -2.41 5.43
C ILE A 92 -18.32 -1.37 4.30
N ILE A 93 -17.22 -0.66 4.08
CA ILE A 93 -17.11 0.39 3.06
C ILE A 93 -16.33 -0.17 1.88
N ALA A 94 -16.96 -0.22 0.72
CA ALA A 94 -16.33 -0.67 -0.52
C ALA A 94 -15.26 0.33 -0.99
N MET A 95 -14.05 -0.13 -1.32
CA MET A 95 -13.07 0.66 -2.05
C MET A 95 -13.07 0.22 -3.51
N THR A 96 -13.25 1.14 -4.45
CA THR A 96 -13.38 0.77 -5.87
C THR A 96 -12.86 1.82 -6.85
N SER A 97 -12.22 1.36 -7.93
CA SER A 97 -11.79 2.20 -9.06
C SER A 97 -12.90 2.41 -10.11
N HIS A 98 -14.06 1.76 -9.95
CA HIS A 98 -15.15 1.72 -10.94
C HIS A 98 -16.53 1.97 -10.31
N LEU A 99 -16.82 3.25 -10.07
CA LEU A 99 -18.14 3.67 -9.63
C LEU A 99 -19.09 3.84 -10.81
N SER A 100 -20.01 2.87 -10.94
CA SER A 100 -21.21 3.00 -11.75
C SER A 100 -22.46 2.84 -10.87
N THR A 101 -23.59 3.35 -11.32
CA THR A 101 -24.88 3.18 -10.61
C THR A 101 -25.26 1.72 -10.42
N LEU A 102 -24.88 0.85 -11.38
CA LEU A 102 -25.05 -0.59 -11.30
C LEU A 102 -24.11 -1.23 -10.29
N SER A 103 -22.84 -0.79 -10.24
CA SER A 103 -21.87 -1.23 -9.23
C SER A 103 -22.37 -0.90 -7.82
N HIS A 104 -22.87 0.32 -7.61
CA HIS A 104 -23.38 0.78 -6.31
C HIS A 104 -24.54 -0.10 -5.81
N ARG A 105 -25.57 -0.32 -6.65
CA ARG A 105 -26.70 -1.19 -6.26
C ARG A 105 -26.25 -2.61 -5.91
N ARG A 106 -25.29 -3.14 -6.67
CA ARG A 106 -24.73 -4.48 -6.42
C ARG A 106 -24.05 -4.54 -5.05
N PHE A 107 -23.17 -3.59 -4.72
CA PHE A 107 -22.47 -3.56 -3.43
C PHE A 107 -23.43 -3.48 -2.25
N MET A 108 -24.44 -2.62 -2.32
CA MET A 108 -25.47 -2.50 -1.29
C MET A 108 -26.26 -3.81 -1.12
N SER A 109 -26.60 -4.49 -2.23
CA SER A 109 -27.34 -5.76 -2.17
C SER A 109 -26.56 -6.91 -1.52
N ILE A 110 -25.22 -6.83 -1.52
CA ILE A 110 -24.33 -7.83 -0.90
C ILE A 110 -24.11 -7.51 0.60
N GLY A 111 -24.56 -6.34 1.06
CA GLY A 111 -24.49 -5.92 2.46
C GLY A 111 -23.33 -4.98 2.79
N MET A 112 -22.75 -4.32 1.80
CA MET A 112 -21.87 -3.16 2.03
C MET A 112 -22.70 -1.92 2.35
N ASP A 113 -22.14 -1.04 3.18
CA ASP A 113 -22.87 0.09 3.76
C ASP A 113 -22.60 1.41 3.03
N ASP A 114 -21.40 1.56 2.46
CA ASP A 114 -21.02 2.73 1.68
C ASP A 114 -19.89 2.40 0.71
N PHE A 115 -19.35 3.42 0.04
CA PHE A 115 -18.19 3.27 -0.82
C PHE A 115 -17.22 4.46 -0.74
N LEU A 116 -15.98 4.19 -1.14
CA LEU A 116 -14.91 5.14 -1.40
C LEU A 116 -14.33 4.86 -2.78
N SER A 117 -14.18 5.91 -3.60
CA SER A 117 -13.48 5.79 -4.87
C SER A 117 -11.97 5.68 -4.62
N LYS A 118 -11.30 4.83 -5.39
CA LYS A 118 -9.85 4.91 -5.61
C LYS A 118 -9.60 5.95 -6.73
N PRO A 119 -8.63 6.87 -6.61
CA PRO A 119 -7.70 7.08 -5.49
C PRO A 119 -8.36 7.66 -4.23
N LEU A 120 -7.81 7.33 -3.05
CA LEU A 120 -8.38 7.76 -1.76
C LEU A 120 -8.20 9.26 -1.56
N ASP A 121 -9.31 9.97 -1.41
CA ASP A 121 -9.33 11.39 -1.04
C ASP A 121 -9.41 11.52 0.50
N PRO A 122 -8.43 12.14 1.17
CA PRO A 122 -8.39 12.23 2.64
C PRO A 122 -9.67 12.79 3.26
N LYS A 123 -10.30 13.76 2.58
CA LYS A 123 -11.53 14.40 3.04
C LYS A 123 -12.74 13.48 2.94
N GLN A 124 -12.89 12.75 1.84
CA GLN A 124 -13.95 11.74 1.69
C GLN A 124 -13.75 10.57 2.66
N VAL A 125 -12.52 10.12 2.86
CA VAL A 125 -12.22 9.05 3.83
C VAL A 125 -12.65 9.48 5.23
N LEU A 126 -12.18 10.63 5.73
CA LEU A 126 -12.52 11.09 7.08
C LEU A 126 -14.03 11.24 7.27
N ARG A 127 -14.73 11.84 6.30
CA ARG A 127 -16.19 11.99 6.34
C ARG A 127 -16.92 10.67 6.40
N THR A 128 -16.48 9.69 5.63
CA THR A 128 -17.09 8.36 5.59
C THR A 128 -16.86 7.64 6.91
N LEU A 129 -15.63 7.69 7.44
CA LEU A 129 -15.32 7.14 8.76
C LEU A 129 -16.16 7.80 9.87
N ALA A 130 -16.21 9.14 9.91
CA ALA A 130 -16.97 9.88 10.92
C ALA A 130 -18.49 9.69 10.83
N LYS A 131 -19.01 9.31 9.65
CA LYS A 131 -20.42 8.94 9.44
C LYS A 131 -20.75 7.58 10.03
N TRP A 132 -19.86 6.59 9.85
CA TRP A 132 -20.15 5.18 10.15
C TRP A 132 -19.63 4.72 11.52
N ILE A 133 -18.61 5.38 12.07
CA ILE A 133 -18.12 5.12 13.42
C ILE A 133 -19.04 5.82 14.43
N GLN A 134 -19.80 5.03 15.20
CA GLN A 134 -20.80 5.56 16.14
C GLN A 134 -20.31 5.62 17.59
N ASN A 135 -19.44 4.70 18.03
CA ASN A 135 -18.89 4.63 19.39
C ASN A 135 -17.43 4.16 19.35
N PRO A 136 -16.46 5.02 19.04
CA PRO A 136 -15.06 4.63 19.13
C PRO A 136 -14.73 4.32 20.61
N ASP A 137 -14.06 3.21 20.89
CA ASP A 137 -13.54 2.93 22.24
C ASP A 137 -12.48 3.99 22.58
N PRO A 138 -12.75 4.94 23.50
CA PRO A 138 -11.81 6.01 23.81
C PRO A 138 -10.55 5.52 24.52
N GLN A 139 -10.55 4.28 25.04
CA GLN A 139 -9.45 3.73 25.82
C GLN A 139 -8.45 2.92 25.00
N GLY A 140 -8.69 2.70 23.70
CA GLY A 140 -7.70 2.12 22.78
C GLY A 140 -7.03 0.84 23.33
N THR A 141 -7.79 -0.04 23.99
CA THR A 141 -7.22 -1.25 24.61
C THR A 141 -6.77 -2.31 23.59
N GLY A 142 -6.91 -2.03 22.29
CA GLY A 142 -6.38 -2.84 21.21
C GLY A 142 -4.87 -2.62 21.00
N LYS A 143 -4.06 -3.67 21.19
CA LYS A 143 -2.67 -3.69 20.73
C LYS A 143 -2.60 -3.51 19.20
N ALA A 144 -2.19 -2.29 18.83
CA ALA A 144 -1.38 -1.85 17.68
C ALA A 144 -1.83 -0.42 17.32
N ALA A 145 -1.31 0.58 18.03
CA ALA A 145 -1.33 1.95 17.53
C ALA A 145 -0.36 2.06 16.35
N ILE A 146 -0.71 2.82 15.31
CA ILE A 146 0.31 3.29 14.37
C ILE A 146 1.30 4.10 15.21
N PRO A 147 2.60 3.80 15.21
CA PRO A 147 3.59 4.55 15.98
C PRO A 147 3.64 6.00 15.48
N THR A 148 3.05 6.93 16.25
CA THR A 148 2.87 8.34 15.89
C THR A 148 4.13 9.19 16.11
N ASN A 149 5.34 8.68 15.84
CA ASN A 149 6.53 9.49 16.03
C ASN A 149 6.83 10.36 14.79
N ALA A 150 6.13 11.50 14.71
CA ALA A 150 6.22 12.50 13.65
C ALA A 150 7.58 13.23 13.55
N LYS A 151 8.45 13.09 14.56
CA LYS A 151 9.72 13.85 14.64
C LYS A 151 10.91 13.22 13.91
N GLU A 152 10.85 11.94 13.53
CA GLU A 152 11.98 11.23 12.91
C GLU A 152 11.90 11.09 11.38
N GLU A 153 10.85 11.62 10.74
CA GLU A 153 10.64 11.52 9.29
C GLU A 153 11.19 12.67 8.47
N SER A 154 11.54 13.79 9.11
CA SER A 154 12.18 14.92 8.43
C SER A 154 13.65 14.68 8.08
N ALA A 155 14.19 13.50 8.38
CA ALA A 155 15.55 13.15 8.02
C ALA A 155 15.62 12.58 6.59
N SER A 156 16.10 13.43 5.67
CA SER A 156 16.93 13.08 4.50
C SER A 156 16.30 12.73 3.14
N TYR A 157 15.02 13.02 2.87
CA TYR A 157 14.50 12.95 1.49
C TYR A 157 14.11 14.33 0.99
N MET A 158 15.01 14.95 0.20
CA MET A 158 14.63 16.10 -0.62
C MET A 158 13.95 15.58 -1.88
N LEU A 159 12.70 16.02 -2.11
CA LEU A 159 12.05 15.82 -3.39
C LEU A 159 12.66 16.81 -4.39
N PRO A 160 13.03 16.36 -5.61
CA PRO A 160 13.33 17.27 -6.70
C PRO A 160 12.19 18.27 -6.92
N GLY A 161 12.51 19.47 -7.39
CA GLY A 161 11.51 20.51 -7.64
C GLY A 161 10.47 20.13 -8.72
N ALA A 162 10.81 19.17 -9.58
CA ALA A 162 9.91 18.54 -10.54
C ALA A 162 10.36 17.10 -10.80
N ILE A 163 9.40 16.21 -11.01
CA ILE A 163 9.63 14.81 -11.39
C ILE A 163 8.75 14.54 -12.61
N ALA A 164 9.38 14.14 -13.72
CA ALA A 164 8.63 13.85 -14.95
C ALA A 164 7.61 12.73 -14.70
N GLY A 165 6.38 12.91 -15.20
CA GLY A 165 5.29 11.95 -14.99
C GLY A 165 4.62 12.01 -13.61
N VAL A 166 5.00 12.95 -12.74
CA VAL A 166 4.43 13.09 -11.39
C VAL A 166 3.93 14.50 -11.12
N ASP A 167 2.63 14.66 -10.84
CA ASP A 167 2.10 15.86 -10.23
C ASP A 167 2.42 15.85 -8.72
N LEU A 168 3.54 16.49 -8.37
CA LEU A 168 4.01 16.59 -6.99
C LEU A 168 2.99 17.26 -6.08
N LYS A 169 2.21 18.22 -6.59
CA LYS A 169 1.22 18.94 -5.79
C LYS A 169 0.06 18.01 -5.43
N GLU A 170 -0.43 17.24 -6.38
CA GLU A 170 -1.51 16.28 -6.18
C GLU A 170 -1.08 15.13 -5.27
N GLY A 171 0.08 14.52 -5.54
CA GLY A 171 0.60 13.42 -4.72
C GLY A 171 0.94 13.83 -3.28
N LEU A 172 1.55 15.01 -3.08
CA LEU A 172 1.79 15.54 -1.73
C LEU A 172 0.50 15.87 -0.98
N ALA A 173 -0.53 16.37 -1.67
CA ALA A 173 -1.81 16.66 -1.04
C ALA A 173 -2.45 15.38 -0.46
N ARG A 174 -2.33 14.25 -1.16
CA ARG A 174 -2.78 12.93 -0.66
C ARG A 174 -1.93 12.40 0.49
N CYS A 175 -0.66 12.76 0.53
CA CYS A 175 0.26 12.42 1.62
C CYS A 175 0.24 13.42 2.78
N THR A 176 -0.80 14.26 2.89
CA THR A 176 -0.94 15.31 3.92
C THR A 176 0.22 16.31 3.99
N GLY A 177 0.96 16.48 2.89
CA GLY A 177 2.12 17.36 2.78
C GLY A 177 3.44 16.76 3.29
N ASN A 178 3.47 15.47 3.63
CA ASN A 178 4.69 14.81 4.09
C ASN A 178 5.59 14.41 2.91
N THR A 179 6.61 15.22 2.65
CA THR A 179 7.53 15.04 1.52
C THR A 179 8.39 13.78 1.63
N GLY A 180 8.87 13.44 2.82
CA GLY A 180 9.70 12.25 3.02
C GLY A 180 8.91 10.95 2.87
N PHE A 181 7.67 10.93 3.36
CA PHE A 181 6.74 9.83 3.15
C PHE A 181 6.38 9.67 1.66
N TYR A 182 6.10 10.78 0.98
CA TYR A 182 5.77 10.75 -0.44
C TYR A 182 6.95 10.28 -1.30
N ALA A 183 8.18 10.74 -1.03
CA ALA A 183 9.38 10.24 -1.70
C ALA A 183 9.53 8.72 -1.55
N ARG A 184 9.22 8.16 -0.38
CA ARG A 184 9.23 6.71 -0.15
C ARG A 184 8.18 5.98 -0.99
N LEU A 185 6.95 6.49 -1.05
CA LEU A 185 5.91 5.90 -1.89
C LEU A 185 6.31 5.85 -3.37
N LEU A 186 6.99 6.89 -3.86
CA LEU A 186 7.52 6.91 -5.23
C LEU A 186 8.62 5.86 -5.44
N LYS A 187 9.48 5.62 -4.43
CA LYS A 187 10.50 4.57 -4.48
C LYS A 187 9.90 3.16 -4.42
N GLU A 188 8.90 2.94 -3.56
CA GLU A 188 8.19 1.66 -3.47
C GLU A 188 7.49 1.35 -4.80
N PHE A 189 6.83 2.34 -5.40
CA PHE A 189 6.25 2.20 -6.73
C PHE A 189 7.28 1.78 -7.77
N ARG A 190 8.44 2.44 -7.80
CA ARG A 190 9.53 2.10 -8.73
C ARG A 190 9.99 0.66 -8.54
N LEU A 191 10.16 0.24 -7.29
CA LEU A 191 10.65 -1.09 -6.93
C LEU A 191 9.68 -2.19 -7.39
N GLU A 192 8.38 -1.99 -7.16
CA GLU A 192 7.36 -3.02 -7.39
C GLU A 192 6.80 -3.00 -8.83
N TYR A 193 6.70 -1.82 -9.44
CA TYR A 193 6.02 -1.61 -10.72
C TYR A 193 6.89 -0.99 -11.81
N GLY A 194 8.18 -0.72 -11.56
CA GLY A 194 9.05 -0.07 -12.54
C GLY A 194 9.16 -0.80 -13.89
N ASP A 195 9.01 -2.13 -13.89
CA ASP A 195 9.03 -2.99 -15.08
C ASP A 195 7.63 -3.34 -15.62
N ALA A 196 6.56 -2.78 -15.02
CA ALA A 196 5.21 -3.27 -15.22
C ALA A 196 4.71 -3.10 -16.66
N GLY A 197 5.18 -2.09 -17.39
CA GLY A 197 4.88 -1.94 -18.83
C GLY A 197 5.38 -3.13 -19.66
N ILE A 198 6.58 -3.63 -19.37
CA ILE A 198 7.18 -4.78 -20.06
C ILE A 198 6.38 -6.03 -19.72
N ARG A 199 6.12 -6.26 -18.43
CA ARG A 199 5.32 -7.39 -17.93
C ARG A 199 3.91 -7.41 -18.52
N LEU A 200 3.26 -6.25 -18.65
CA LEU A 200 1.96 -6.14 -19.33
C LEU A 200 2.03 -6.63 -20.78
N GLY A 201 3.09 -6.27 -21.51
CA GLY A 201 3.31 -6.74 -22.88
C GLY A 201 3.51 -8.25 -22.96
N GLU A 202 4.31 -8.82 -22.06
CA GLU A 202 4.56 -10.27 -21.97
C GLU A 202 3.27 -11.05 -21.67
N LEU A 203 2.49 -10.60 -20.68
CA LEU A 203 1.22 -11.24 -20.30
C LEU A 203 0.21 -11.21 -21.46
N ILE A 204 0.11 -10.09 -22.18
CA ILE A 204 -0.78 -9.97 -23.35
C ILE A 204 -0.32 -10.91 -24.47
N ALA A 205 0.99 -10.98 -24.74
CA ALA A 205 1.56 -11.86 -25.77
C ALA A 205 1.38 -13.35 -25.42
N ALA A 206 1.44 -13.70 -24.13
CA ALA A 206 1.19 -15.05 -23.62
C ALA A 206 -0.31 -15.42 -23.59
N GLY A 207 -1.22 -14.49 -23.87
CA GLY A 207 -2.66 -14.72 -23.80
C GLY A 207 -3.23 -14.70 -22.37
N GLU A 208 -2.45 -14.27 -21.38
CA GLU A 208 -2.86 -14.13 -19.98
C GLU A 208 -3.66 -12.83 -19.74
N VAL A 209 -4.71 -12.65 -20.53
CA VAL A 209 -5.46 -11.39 -20.66
C VAL A 209 -6.03 -10.90 -19.32
N GLU A 210 -6.57 -11.80 -18.50
CA GLU A 210 -7.12 -11.42 -17.18
C GLU A 210 -6.04 -11.03 -16.17
N VAL A 211 -4.84 -11.62 -16.26
CA VAL A 211 -3.70 -11.23 -15.41
C VAL A 211 -3.22 -9.84 -15.81
N ALA A 212 -3.06 -9.60 -17.13
CA ALA A 212 -2.71 -8.29 -17.67
C ALA A 212 -3.75 -7.21 -17.28
N ARG A 213 -5.04 -7.53 -17.37
CA ARG A 213 -6.13 -6.61 -16.98
C ARG A 213 -6.00 -6.21 -15.51
N ARG A 214 -5.76 -7.18 -14.61
CA ARG A 214 -5.57 -6.91 -13.18
C ARG A 214 -4.33 -6.06 -12.93
N LEU A 215 -3.21 -6.36 -13.56
CA LEU A 215 -1.99 -5.54 -13.43
C LEU A 215 -2.23 -4.10 -13.90
N ALA A 216 -2.93 -3.90 -15.03
CA ALA A 216 -3.30 -2.57 -15.49
C ALA A 216 -4.22 -1.84 -14.50
N HIS A 217 -5.17 -2.56 -13.88
CA HIS A 217 -6.03 -2.03 -12.82
C HIS A 217 -5.23 -1.56 -11.60
N THR A 218 -4.32 -2.40 -11.11
CA THR A 218 -3.44 -2.08 -9.98
C THR A 218 -2.60 -0.86 -10.27
N ILE A 219 -1.92 -0.81 -11.43
CA ILE A 219 -1.11 0.34 -11.84
C ILE A 219 -1.96 1.62 -11.91
N LYS A 220 -3.12 1.57 -12.56
CA LYS A 220 -4.05 2.70 -12.64
C LYS A 220 -4.33 3.27 -11.26
N GLY A 221 -4.67 2.38 -10.33
CA GLY A 221 -5.07 2.75 -9.00
C GLY A 221 -3.91 3.31 -8.15
N VAL A 222 -2.75 2.65 -8.18
CA VAL A 222 -1.55 3.08 -7.46
C VAL A 222 -1.02 4.41 -8.02
N ALA A 223 -0.88 4.51 -9.35
CA ALA A 223 -0.48 5.73 -10.05
C ALA A 223 -1.42 6.90 -9.71
N GLY A 224 -2.73 6.60 -9.66
CA GLY A 224 -3.76 7.54 -9.25
C GLY A 224 -3.53 8.09 -7.84
N ASN A 225 -3.16 7.26 -6.86
CA ASN A 225 -2.85 7.73 -5.50
C ASN A 225 -1.57 8.57 -5.42
N LEU A 226 -0.61 8.31 -6.31
CA LEU A 226 0.71 8.97 -6.30
C LEU A 226 0.79 10.17 -7.23
N GLY A 227 -0.33 10.66 -7.77
CA GLY A 227 -0.32 11.83 -8.66
C GLY A 227 0.39 11.57 -10.00
N MET A 228 0.54 10.31 -10.40
CA MET A 228 1.10 9.91 -11.69
C MET A 228 -0.01 9.91 -12.76
N VAL A 229 -0.54 11.11 -13.05
CA VAL A 229 -1.80 11.31 -13.79
C VAL A 229 -1.81 10.62 -15.16
N ASP A 230 -0.75 10.80 -15.95
CA ASP A 230 -0.65 10.22 -17.30
C ASP A 230 -0.58 8.69 -17.27
N LEU A 231 0.16 8.13 -16.31
CA LEU A 231 0.24 6.68 -16.14
C LEU A 231 -1.11 6.11 -15.69
N ALA A 232 -1.78 6.76 -14.74
CA ALA A 232 -3.11 6.35 -14.30
C ALA A 232 -4.13 6.35 -15.45
N SER A 233 -4.07 7.39 -16.29
CA SER A 233 -4.93 7.53 -17.48
C SER A 233 -4.67 6.43 -18.50
N THR A 234 -3.41 6.25 -18.91
CA THR A 234 -3.05 5.23 -19.92
C THR A 234 -3.27 3.81 -19.43
N ALA A 235 -3.04 3.51 -18.15
CA ALA A 235 -3.37 2.22 -17.55
C ALA A 235 -4.88 1.95 -17.53
N SER A 236 -5.71 2.98 -17.26
CA SER A 236 -7.17 2.89 -17.35
C SER A 236 -7.64 2.66 -18.79
N GLU A 237 -7.00 3.27 -19.79
CA GLU A 237 -7.27 2.99 -21.19
C GLU A 237 -6.92 1.55 -21.55
N LEU A 238 -5.75 1.06 -21.15
CA LEU A 238 -5.32 -0.31 -21.39
C LEU A 238 -6.26 -1.33 -20.74
N GLU A 239 -6.65 -1.12 -19.50
CA GLU A 239 -7.62 -1.96 -18.78
C GLU A 239 -8.94 -2.07 -19.58
N ASN A 240 -9.46 -0.93 -20.05
CA ASN A 240 -10.68 -0.90 -20.84
C ASN A 240 -10.52 -1.53 -22.23
N SER A 241 -9.38 -1.31 -22.89
CA SER A 241 -9.03 -1.91 -24.17
C SER A 241 -8.94 -3.44 -24.08
N ILE A 242 -8.37 -3.95 -22.99
CA ILE A 242 -8.35 -5.39 -22.69
C ILE A 242 -9.78 -5.92 -22.50
N LYS A 243 -10.58 -5.27 -21.66
CA LYS A 243 -11.96 -5.68 -21.38
C LYS A 243 -12.85 -5.70 -22.63
N LYS A 244 -12.67 -4.74 -23.53
CA LYS A 244 -13.44 -4.62 -24.77
C LYS A 244 -12.82 -5.39 -25.95
N GLN A 245 -11.59 -5.88 -25.80
CA GLN A 245 -10.79 -6.51 -26.85
C GLN A 245 -10.58 -5.59 -28.07
N ILE A 246 -10.38 -4.29 -27.83
CA ILE A 246 -10.22 -3.26 -28.87
C ILE A 246 -8.99 -2.41 -28.55
N ASN A 247 -8.16 -2.13 -29.55
CA ASN A 247 -7.00 -1.22 -29.45
C ASN A 247 -5.94 -1.57 -28.37
N ILE A 248 -5.84 -2.84 -27.96
CA ILE A 248 -4.92 -3.28 -26.89
C ILE A 248 -3.47 -2.87 -27.17
N SER A 249 -2.96 -3.13 -28.39
CA SER A 249 -1.56 -2.81 -28.74
C SER A 249 -1.23 -1.32 -28.65
N ALA A 250 -2.18 -0.46 -29.05
CA ALA A 250 -1.99 0.99 -29.00
C ALA A 250 -2.01 1.50 -27.55
N SER A 251 -2.98 1.04 -26.75
CA SER A 251 -3.06 1.40 -25.33
C SER A 251 -1.83 0.89 -24.56
N LEU A 252 -1.36 -0.33 -24.83
CA LEU A 252 -0.15 -0.88 -24.21
C LEU A 252 1.08 -0.02 -24.51
N ALA A 253 1.26 0.39 -25.78
CA ALA A 253 2.37 1.25 -26.17
C ALA A 253 2.32 2.62 -25.47
N ASN A 254 1.13 3.16 -25.23
CA ASN A 254 0.97 4.40 -24.48
C ASN A 254 1.30 4.22 -22.98
N THR A 255 0.85 3.12 -22.37
CA THR A 255 1.19 2.79 -20.98
C THR A 255 2.69 2.59 -20.80
N GLN A 256 3.35 1.87 -21.71
CA GLN A 256 4.82 1.69 -21.68
C GLN A 256 5.53 3.05 -21.77
N ARG A 257 5.10 3.93 -22.68
CA ARG A 257 5.72 5.25 -22.84
C ARG A 257 5.57 6.11 -21.58
N ALA A 258 4.41 6.04 -20.91
CA ALA A 258 4.20 6.72 -19.65
C ALA A 258 5.09 6.15 -18.52
N MET A 259 5.25 4.82 -18.47
CA MET A 259 6.19 4.16 -17.55
C MET A 259 7.64 4.61 -17.79
N ASP A 260 8.09 4.69 -19.04
CA ASP A 260 9.45 5.09 -19.38
C ASP A 260 9.75 6.53 -18.94
N ILE A 261 8.81 7.46 -19.19
CA ILE A 261 8.92 8.86 -18.75
C ILE A 261 8.97 8.95 -17.23
N LEU A 262 8.09 8.19 -16.55
CA LEU A 262 8.05 8.17 -15.10
C LEU A 262 9.35 7.63 -14.51
N ASN A 263 9.85 6.49 -15.00
CA ASN A 263 11.10 5.89 -14.53
C ASN A 263 12.29 6.85 -14.70
N GLN A 264 12.37 7.56 -15.84
CA GLN A 264 13.36 8.62 -16.06
C GLN A 264 13.21 9.77 -15.05
N GLY A 265 11.98 10.14 -14.70
CA GLY A 265 11.72 11.12 -13.65
C GLY A 265 12.18 10.64 -12.27
N LEU A 266 11.93 9.36 -11.96
CA LEU A 266 12.27 8.75 -10.68
C LEU A 266 13.79 8.51 -10.54
N ASP A 267 14.57 8.45 -11.62
CA ASP A 267 16.05 8.42 -11.55
C ASP A 267 16.61 9.59 -10.73
N ALA A 268 15.98 10.76 -10.81
CA ALA A 268 16.39 11.93 -10.04
C ALA A 268 16.20 11.77 -8.52
N LEU A 269 15.32 10.87 -8.06
CA LEU A 269 15.13 10.54 -6.64
C LEU A 269 16.19 9.58 -6.09
N ASP A 270 16.86 8.84 -6.97
CA ASP A 270 17.89 7.88 -6.60
C ASP A 270 19.27 8.51 -6.57
N GLN A 271 19.51 9.57 -7.37
CA GLN A 271 20.80 10.27 -7.40
C GLN A 271 21.16 11.01 -6.10
N ASP A 272 20.19 11.36 -5.26
CA ASP A 272 20.42 11.97 -3.93
C ASP A 272 20.79 10.94 -2.84
N VAL A 273 20.87 9.65 -3.19
CA VAL A 273 21.39 8.56 -2.34
C VAL A 273 22.65 7.95 -2.95
N SER A 274 23.51 8.78 -3.55
CA SER A 274 24.85 8.33 -3.99
C SER A 274 25.73 7.98 -2.78
N ALA A 275 25.60 6.76 -2.27
CA ALA A 275 26.77 5.94 -2.02
C ALA A 275 26.93 5.04 -3.26
N PRO A 276 28.11 5.03 -3.91
CA PRO A 276 28.27 4.47 -5.24
C PRO A 276 27.96 2.96 -5.27
N GLU A 277 27.09 2.58 -6.20
CA GLU A 277 27.01 1.21 -6.70
C GLU A 277 28.32 0.85 -7.39
N SER A 278 29.08 -0.07 -6.79
CA SER A 278 29.86 -1.01 -7.56
C SER A 278 29.19 -2.37 -7.45
N ALA A 279 28.57 -2.80 -8.54
CA ALA A 279 28.30 -4.21 -8.77
C ALA A 279 29.65 -4.92 -8.90
N ALA A 280 30.01 -5.73 -7.88
CA ALA A 280 30.76 -6.99 -7.99
C ALA A 280 31.32 -7.43 -6.61
N GLU A 281 30.87 -8.59 -6.15
CA GLU A 281 31.66 -9.57 -5.37
C GLU A 281 32.11 -9.28 -3.93
N ASN A 282 31.54 -8.32 -3.19
CA ASN A 282 31.73 -8.29 -1.73
C ASN A 282 30.39 -8.30 -0.98
N ARG A 283 29.97 -9.51 -0.56
CA ARG A 283 28.92 -9.71 0.47
C ARG A 283 29.41 -9.08 1.77
N ASP A 284 29.05 -7.82 2.00
CA ASP A 284 29.53 -7.04 3.14
C ASP A 284 28.77 -7.44 4.42
N LEU A 285 29.28 -8.47 5.10
CA LEU A 285 28.73 -8.97 6.37
C LEU A 285 28.65 -7.87 7.43
N LYS A 286 29.58 -6.90 7.42
CA LYS A 286 29.53 -5.75 8.35
C LYS A 286 28.35 -4.85 8.06
N LYS A 287 28.09 -4.54 6.78
CA LYS A 287 26.91 -3.80 6.35
C LYS A 287 25.63 -4.56 6.71
N ALA A 288 25.57 -5.87 6.47
CA ALA A 288 24.42 -6.69 6.85
C ALA A 288 24.15 -6.67 8.37
N MET A 289 25.18 -6.83 9.21
CA MET A 289 25.03 -6.75 10.66
C MET A 289 24.54 -5.38 11.14
N ALA A 290 25.03 -4.28 10.55
CA ALA A 290 24.55 -2.93 10.86
C ALA A 290 23.07 -2.75 10.50
N LEU A 291 22.67 -3.19 9.29
CA LEU A 291 21.29 -3.17 8.82
C LEU A 291 20.38 -4.03 9.71
N THR A 292 20.86 -5.16 10.22
CA THR A 292 20.11 -6.03 11.15
C THR A 292 19.75 -5.28 12.44
N GLY A 293 20.72 -4.57 13.03
CA GLY A 293 20.49 -3.78 14.25
C GLY A 293 19.50 -2.64 14.03
N GLN A 294 19.63 -1.92 12.90
CA GLN A 294 18.71 -0.86 12.50
C GLN A 294 17.29 -1.41 12.29
N LEU A 295 17.16 -2.50 11.53
CA LEU A 295 15.88 -3.13 11.22
C LEU A 295 15.18 -3.63 12.48
N LYS A 296 15.90 -4.23 13.42
CA LYS A 296 15.36 -4.68 14.70
C LYS A 296 14.73 -3.55 15.50
N ALA A 297 15.42 -2.41 15.61
CA ALA A 297 14.89 -1.23 16.29
C ALA A 297 13.64 -0.67 15.60
N MET A 298 13.61 -0.72 14.27
CA MET A 298 12.48 -0.27 13.44
C MET A 298 11.27 -1.19 13.57
N LEU A 299 11.45 -2.50 13.45
CA LEU A 299 10.37 -3.48 13.60
C LEU A 299 9.78 -3.45 15.03
N ALA A 300 10.62 -3.35 16.07
CA ALA A 300 10.18 -3.32 17.47
C ALA A 300 9.26 -2.13 17.79
N ARG A 301 9.40 -1.04 17.04
CA ARG A 301 8.55 0.14 17.17
C ARG A 301 7.49 0.25 16.07
N GLY A 302 7.26 -0.79 15.26
CA GLY A 302 6.31 -0.78 14.15
C GLY A 302 6.62 0.24 13.05
N ASP A 303 7.89 0.57 12.87
CA ASP A 303 8.34 1.55 11.87
C ASP A 303 8.29 0.94 10.47
N PHE A 304 7.30 1.36 9.69
CA PHE A 304 7.06 0.92 8.32
C PHE A 304 8.22 1.22 7.35
N ARG A 305 9.18 2.07 7.73
CA ARG A 305 10.47 2.21 7.01
C ARG A 305 11.32 0.95 7.04
N SER A 306 10.94 -0.03 7.83
CA SER A 306 11.61 -1.32 7.93
C SER A 306 11.68 -2.03 6.58
N SER A 307 10.72 -1.84 5.66
CA SER A 307 10.76 -2.44 4.31
C SER A 307 12.01 -2.03 3.50
N ASP A 308 12.38 -0.75 3.50
CA ASP A 308 13.59 -0.25 2.83
C ASP A 308 14.86 -0.94 3.37
N VAL A 309 14.96 -1.02 4.70
CA VAL A 309 16.11 -1.62 5.39
C VAL A 309 16.12 -3.14 5.23
N ALA A 310 14.95 -3.77 5.22
CA ALA A 310 14.79 -5.20 4.98
C ALA A 310 15.19 -5.58 3.55
N PHE A 311 14.86 -4.75 2.56
CA PHE A 311 15.32 -4.90 1.19
C PHE A 311 16.84 -4.73 1.06
N GLN A 312 17.41 -3.67 1.66
CA GLN A 312 18.86 -3.48 1.68
C GLN A 312 19.59 -4.65 2.35
N LEU A 313 19.01 -5.18 3.44
CA LEU A 313 19.54 -6.35 4.14
C LEU A 313 19.45 -7.59 3.27
N HIS A 314 18.32 -7.81 2.59
CA HIS A 314 18.17 -8.89 1.62
C HIS A 314 19.19 -8.81 0.49
N ASN A 315 19.40 -7.63 -0.11
CA ASN A 315 20.40 -7.49 -1.18
C ASN A 315 21.84 -7.62 -0.69
N ALA A 316 22.11 -7.24 0.56
CA ALA A 316 23.43 -7.43 1.18
C ALA A 316 23.72 -8.91 1.50
N LEU A 317 22.69 -9.74 1.63
CA LEU A 317 22.78 -11.14 2.01
C LEU A 317 22.48 -12.07 0.81
N GLY A 318 23.45 -12.90 0.43
CA GLY A 318 23.29 -13.89 -0.65
C GLY A 318 23.75 -15.28 -0.24
N GLY A 319 23.52 -16.27 -1.10
CA GLY A 319 23.89 -17.67 -0.83
C GLY A 319 22.94 -18.32 0.17
N GLU A 320 23.50 -18.95 1.20
CA GLU A 320 22.72 -19.75 2.17
C GLU A 320 21.72 -18.94 3.02
N HIS A 321 21.87 -17.62 3.08
CA HIS A 321 20.97 -16.73 3.85
C HIS A 321 19.89 -16.05 3.00
N ALA A 322 19.88 -16.26 1.68
CA ALA A 322 18.98 -15.57 0.75
C ALA A 322 17.50 -15.83 1.09
N ASP A 323 17.15 -17.09 1.36
CA ASP A 323 15.78 -17.49 1.68
C ASP A 323 15.30 -16.89 3.01
N SER A 324 16.14 -16.93 4.04
CA SER A 324 15.82 -16.35 5.35
C SER A 324 15.67 -14.83 5.28
N ALA A 325 16.55 -14.15 4.52
CA ALA A 325 16.44 -12.71 4.32
C ALA A 325 15.21 -12.34 3.49
N MET A 326 14.86 -13.15 2.49
CA MET A 326 13.63 -12.97 1.70
C MET A 326 12.38 -13.16 2.56
N ALA A 327 12.30 -14.21 3.38
CA ALA A 327 11.18 -14.44 4.28
C ALA A 327 10.98 -13.31 5.29
N MET A 328 12.09 -12.78 5.83
CA MET A 328 12.07 -11.61 6.72
C MET A 328 11.56 -10.36 6.00
N LYS A 329 12.04 -10.10 4.77
CA LYS A 329 11.55 -8.99 3.93
C LYS A 329 10.06 -9.11 3.69
N GLN A 330 9.58 -10.28 3.28
CA GLN A 330 8.16 -10.54 3.02
C GLN A 330 7.29 -10.29 4.27
N ALA A 331 7.73 -10.73 5.45
CA ALA A 331 7.02 -10.45 6.69
C ALA A 331 6.99 -8.94 7.01
N THR A 332 8.07 -8.22 6.69
CA THR A 332 8.17 -6.77 6.88
C THR A 332 7.22 -6.01 5.95
N ASP A 333 7.19 -6.36 4.67
CA ASP A 333 6.30 -5.73 3.66
C ASP A 333 4.83 -6.00 3.93
N ARG A 334 4.53 -7.13 4.60
CA ARG A 334 3.19 -7.47 5.07
C ARG A 334 2.83 -6.82 6.40
N PHE A 335 3.69 -5.95 6.95
CA PHE A 335 3.53 -5.31 8.26
C PHE A 335 3.37 -6.33 9.42
N GLU A 336 3.83 -7.57 9.23
CA GLU A 336 3.84 -8.64 10.24
C GLU A 336 5.07 -8.46 11.15
N PHE A 337 5.18 -7.30 11.82
CA PHE A 337 6.42 -6.87 12.51
C PHE A 337 6.93 -7.86 13.57
N ASP A 338 6.04 -8.52 14.31
CA ASP A 338 6.42 -9.53 15.31
C ASP A 338 7.07 -10.76 14.65
N LYS A 339 6.50 -11.20 13.52
CA LYS A 339 7.06 -12.31 12.73
C LYS A 339 8.37 -11.89 12.07
N ALA A 340 8.44 -10.68 11.53
CA ALA A 340 9.67 -10.13 10.97
C ALA A 340 10.78 -10.05 12.02
N LEU A 341 10.48 -9.66 13.27
CA LEU A 341 11.43 -9.68 14.39
C LEU A 341 11.93 -11.09 14.72
N ALA A 342 11.04 -12.08 14.72
CA ALA A 342 11.41 -13.47 14.95
C ALA A 342 12.37 -13.99 13.86
N LEU A 343 12.03 -13.77 12.59
CA LEU A 343 12.85 -14.14 11.44
C LEU A 343 14.19 -13.40 11.44
N LEU A 344 14.20 -12.11 11.78
CA LEU A 344 15.42 -11.32 11.91
C LEU A 344 16.34 -11.85 13.02
N ALA A 345 15.78 -12.31 14.14
CA ALA A 345 16.55 -12.89 15.24
C ALA A 345 17.15 -14.26 14.90
N GLU A 346 16.51 -15.03 14.01
CA GLU A 346 17.07 -16.26 13.43
C GLU A 346 18.20 -15.94 12.46
N LEU A 347 17.98 -14.97 11.56
CA LEU A 347 18.98 -14.49 10.62
C LEU A 347 20.22 -13.93 11.35
N GLU A 348 20.02 -13.13 12.40
CA GLU A 348 21.10 -12.57 13.23
C GLU A 348 21.95 -13.68 13.90
N ARG A 349 21.34 -14.81 14.27
CA ARG A 349 22.06 -15.97 14.82
C ARG A 349 22.86 -16.69 13.74
N ALA A 350 22.27 -16.90 12.56
CA ALA A 350 22.93 -17.56 11.44
C ALA A 350 24.16 -16.76 10.95
N LEU A 351 24.08 -15.42 10.92
CA LEU A 351 25.19 -14.55 10.50
C LEU A 351 26.37 -14.50 11.49
N LYS A 352 26.17 -14.99 12.72
CA LYS A 352 27.20 -15.04 13.78
C LYS A 352 27.82 -16.42 13.94
N ALA A 353 27.27 -17.44 13.28
CA ALA A 353 27.74 -18.83 13.32
C ALA A 353 28.89 -19.06 12.35
#